data_AF-A0A6L3IJ74-F1
#
_entry.id   AF-A0A6L3IJ74-F1
#
_cell.length_a   1.000
_cell.length_b   1.000
_cell.length_c   1.000
_cell.angle_alpha   90.00
_cell.angle_beta   90.00
_cell.angle_gamma   90.00
#
_symmetry.space_group_name_H-M   'P 1'
#
loop_
_entity.id
_entity.type
_entity.pdbx_description
1 polymer ?
#
loop_
_entity_poly.entity_id
_entity_poly.type
_entity_poly.pdbx_seq_one_letter_code
_entity_poly.pdbx_strand_id
1 'polypeptide(L)'
;YYQALHKSYSKSAASKNKLSYRTLAGVNLYNQVDEAEALDSAMVARAKIEALNVADRSGGALDVAWAAEGGKITDKMGDFGRNINRILQTGGNGDDQSYWKEHYQMFQCAIRATQDAYMPNAQRKKQYLRIYTDVARKNEELIRYLVRLSNARKTSELLAATNQIENRKAQVVAAAMGRWRSAGWTTVDGRE
;
A
#
# COMPACT_ATOMS: atom_id res chain seq x y z
N TYR A 1 1.87 58.55 78.13
CA TYR A 1 2.07 58.11 76.73
C TYR A 1 2.99 56.89 76.63
N TYR A 2 4.24 57.00 77.09
CA TYR A 2 5.23 55.90 77.05
C TYR A 2 4.74 54.61 77.72
N GLN A 3 4.26 54.67 78.97
CA GLN A 3 3.84 53.45 79.68
C GLN A 3 2.64 52.71 79.05
N ALA A 4 1.67 53.42 78.49
CA ALA A 4 0.46 52.81 77.95
C ALA A 4 0.70 52.19 76.55
N LEU A 5 1.34 52.94 75.65
CA LEU A 5 1.61 52.47 74.29
C LEU A 5 2.77 51.47 74.26
N HIS A 6 3.85 51.73 75.00
CA HIS A 6 5.03 50.86 74.98
C HIS A 6 4.79 49.52 75.67
N LYS A 7 4.01 49.45 76.76
CA LYS A 7 3.62 48.17 77.38
C LYS A 7 2.64 47.38 76.51
N SER A 8 1.71 48.04 75.84
CA SER A 8 0.77 47.37 74.93
C SER A 8 1.48 46.79 73.70
N TYR A 9 2.44 47.55 73.15
CA TYR A 9 3.29 47.06 72.06
C TYR A 9 4.17 45.89 72.51
N SER A 10 4.87 45.97 73.65
CA SER A 10 5.75 44.87 74.09
C SER A 10 5.00 43.57 74.34
N LYS A 11 3.76 43.63 74.81
CA LYS A 11 2.90 42.45 75.02
C LYS A 11 2.48 41.75 73.72
N SER A 12 2.36 42.49 72.61
CA SER A 12 1.94 41.96 71.30
C SER A 12 3.06 41.85 70.26
N ALA A 13 4.25 42.37 70.57
CA ALA A 13 5.39 42.37 69.66
C ALA A 13 5.85 40.95 69.29
N ALA A 14 5.79 40.01 70.25
CA ALA A 14 6.14 38.61 70.02
C ALA A 14 5.15 37.89 69.09
N SER A 15 3.84 38.15 69.19
CA SER A 15 2.83 37.56 68.31
C SER A 15 2.79 38.20 66.92
N LYS A 16 3.21 39.46 66.81
CA LYS A 16 3.41 40.17 65.54
C LYS A 16 4.80 39.91 64.93
N ASN A 17 5.62 39.07 65.56
CA ASN A 17 6.97 38.79 65.11
C ASN A 17 6.93 38.04 63.77
N LYS A 18 7.30 38.73 62.68
CA LYS A 18 7.38 38.18 61.32
C LYS A 18 8.44 37.07 61.17
N LEU A 19 9.28 36.85 62.18
CA LEU A 19 10.31 35.82 62.13
C LEU A 19 9.70 34.42 62.12
N SER A 20 8.68 34.13 62.94
CA SER A 20 8.06 32.80 62.98
C SER A 20 7.38 32.43 61.65
N TYR A 21 6.65 33.37 61.04
CA TYR A 21 6.08 33.19 59.70
C TYR A 21 7.16 32.98 58.62
N ARG A 22 8.29 33.68 58.71
CA ARG A 22 9.43 33.48 57.79
C ARG A 22 10.11 32.13 58.00
N THR A 23 10.25 31.67 59.24
CA THR A 23 10.79 30.34 59.55
C THR A 23 9.88 29.25 59.00
N LEU A 24 8.56 29.36 59.21
CA LEU A 24 7.59 28.38 58.70
C LEU A 24 7.55 28.37 57.15
N ALA A 25 7.55 29.54 56.52
CA ALA A 25 7.62 29.65 55.06
C ALA A 25 8.95 29.12 54.51
N GLY A 26 10.06 29.36 55.21
CA GLY A 26 11.38 28.81 54.87
C GLY A 26 11.41 27.29 54.91
N VAL A 27 10.82 26.66 55.94
CA VAL A 27 10.70 25.19 56.03
C VAL A 27 9.86 24.64 54.87
N ASN A 28 8.74 25.28 54.51
CA ASN A 28 7.94 24.86 53.36
C ASN A 28 8.64 25.10 52.00
N LEU A 29 9.53 26.08 51.89
CA LEU A 29 10.34 26.31 50.68
C LEU A 29 11.39 25.20 50.47
N TYR A 30 11.93 24.61 51.54
CA TYR A 30 12.85 23.47 51.41
C TYR A 30 12.14 22.25 50.81
N ASN A 31 10.92 21.94 51.26
CA ASN A 31 10.13 20.83 50.70
C ASN A 31 9.75 21.05 49.22
N GLN A 32 9.60 22.30 48.78
CA GLN A 32 9.31 22.63 47.38
C GLN A 32 10.46 22.27 46.42
N VAL A 33 11.71 22.26 46.90
CA VAL A 33 12.87 21.86 46.07
C VAL A 33 12.78 20.36 45.79
N ASP A 34 12.59 19.54 46.82
CA ASP A 34 12.46 18.08 46.66
C ASP A 34 11.24 17.70 45.81
N GLU A 35 10.11 18.39 46.00
CA GLU A 35 8.90 18.21 45.17
C GLU A 35 9.14 18.58 43.71
N ALA A 36 9.88 19.68 43.45
CA ALA A 36 10.22 20.11 42.09
C ALA A 36 11.17 19.11 41.41
N GLU A 37 12.17 18.58 42.13
CA GLU A 37 13.09 17.56 41.59
C GLU A 37 12.38 16.24 41.28
N ALA A 38 11.44 15.82 42.14
CA ALA A 38 10.60 14.65 41.88
C ALA A 38 9.70 14.86 40.66
N LEU A 39 9.12 16.04 40.51
CA LEU A 39 8.31 16.41 39.34
C LEU A 39 9.15 16.39 38.06
N ASP A 40 10.34 17.00 38.06
CA ASP A 40 11.24 17.03 36.91
C ASP A 40 11.65 15.61 36.49
N SER A 41 12.04 14.77 37.46
CA SER A 41 12.36 13.37 37.24
C SER A 41 11.20 12.60 36.58
N ALA A 42 9.98 12.82 37.06
CA ALA A 42 8.78 12.19 36.48
C ALA A 42 8.49 12.70 35.06
N MET A 43 8.68 14.00 34.79
CA MET A 43 8.51 14.60 33.47
C MET A 43 9.53 14.05 32.47
N VAL A 44 10.81 13.93 32.86
CA VAL A 44 11.87 13.33 32.04
C VAL A 44 11.56 11.87 31.72
N ALA A 45 11.11 11.09 32.72
CA ALA A 45 10.72 9.70 32.52
C ALA A 45 9.55 9.57 31.52
N ARG A 46 8.53 10.44 31.66
CA ARG A 46 7.37 10.46 30.75
C ARG A 46 7.76 10.88 29.34
N ALA A 47 8.61 11.90 29.19
CA ALA A 47 9.11 12.35 27.89
C ALA A 47 9.87 11.23 27.16
N LYS A 48 10.67 10.42 27.88
CA LYS A 48 11.35 9.25 27.30
C LYS A 48 10.37 8.20 26.78
N ILE A 49 9.31 7.91 27.54
CA ILE A 49 8.26 6.96 27.12
C ILE A 49 7.50 7.51 25.91
N GLU A 50 7.19 8.81 25.90
CA GLU A 50 6.48 9.45 24.80
C GLU A 50 7.33 9.47 23.52
N ALA A 51 8.63 9.76 23.62
CA ALA A 51 9.55 9.66 22.50
C ALA A 51 9.59 8.25 21.89
N LEU A 52 9.60 7.20 22.73
CA LEU A 52 9.54 5.81 22.26
C LEU A 52 8.19 5.48 21.59
N ASN A 53 7.08 5.94 22.16
CA ASN A 53 5.75 5.75 21.57
C ASN A 53 5.59 6.49 20.25
N VAL A 54 6.15 7.70 20.15
CA VAL A 54 6.20 8.46 18.91
C VAL A 54 7.07 7.72 17.90
N ALA A 55 8.24 7.19 18.28
CA ALA A 55 9.08 6.43 17.37
C ALA A 55 8.40 5.14 16.85
N ASP A 56 7.66 4.41 17.68
CA ASP A 56 6.90 3.22 17.25
C ASP A 56 5.72 3.56 16.32
N ARG A 57 5.11 4.74 16.53
CA ARG A 57 3.90 5.15 15.81
C ARG A 57 4.17 6.03 14.59
N SER A 58 5.34 6.64 14.50
CA SER A 58 5.80 7.37 13.31
C SER A 58 6.20 6.37 12.23
N GLY A 59 5.71 6.56 11.01
CA GLY A 59 6.15 5.75 9.86
C GLY A 59 7.35 6.37 9.15
N GLY A 60 7.56 6.03 7.87
CA GLY A 60 8.71 6.48 7.10
C GLY A 60 9.99 5.72 7.45
N ALA A 61 11.08 6.44 7.79
CA ALA A 61 12.42 5.84 7.99
C ALA A 61 12.51 4.88 9.21
N LEU A 62 11.59 5.01 10.17
CA LEU A 62 11.49 4.15 11.36
C LEU A 62 10.41 3.08 11.22
N ASP A 63 9.81 2.94 10.03
CA ASP A 63 8.74 1.99 9.79
C ASP A 63 9.27 0.55 9.71
N VAL A 64 9.37 -0.08 10.88
CA VAL A 64 9.79 -1.48 11.02
C VAL A 64 8.81 -2.42 10.29
N ALA A 65 7.53 -2.07 10.23
CA ALA A 65 6.55 -2.87 9.49
C ALA A 65 6.82 -2.82 7.97
N TRP A 66 7.21 -1.67 7.43
CA TRP A 66 7.64 -1.54 6.05
C TRP A 66 8.95 -2.27 5.79
N ALA A 67 9.92 -2.22 6.70
CA ALA A 67 11.15 -2.99 6.56
C ALA A 67 10.88 -4.50 6.45
N ALA A 68 9.84 -5.01 7.13
CA ALA A 68 9.46 -6.43 7.09
C ALA A 68 8.61 -6.82 5.86
N GLU A 69 7.66 -5.99 5.44
CA GLU A 69 6.66 -6.36 4.42
C GLU A 69 6.78 -5.58 3.10
N GLY A 70 7.49 -4.45 3.09
CA GLY A 70 7.57 -3.53 1.97
C GLY A 70 8.20 -4.14 0.71
N GLY A 71 9.17 -5.04 0.87
CA GLY A 71 9.76 -5.78 -0.25
C GLY A 71 8.71 -6.60 -1.02
N LYS A 72 7.88 -7.37 -0.31
CA LYS A 72 6.83 -8.22 -0.91
C LYS A 72 5.80 -7.39 -1.66
N ILE A 73 5.39 -6.25 -1.08
CA ILE A 73 4.45 -5.33 -1.72
C ILE A 73 5.09 -4.72 -2.97
N THR A 74 6.33 -4.26 -2.87
CA THR A 74 7.07 -3.66 -3.99
C THR A 74 7.21 -4.66 -5.14
N ASP A 75 7.55 -5.91 -4.86
CA ASP A 75 7.64 -6.96 -5.87
C ASP A 75 6.30 -7.21 -6.55
N LYS A 76 5.20 -7.30 -5.77
CA LYS A 76 3.86 -7.50 -6.36
C LYS A 76 3.35 -6.30 -7.13
N MET A 77 3.67 -5.09 -6.69
CA MET A 77 3.43 -3.88 -7.47
C MET A 77 4.22 -3.91 -8.78
N GLY A 78 5.48 -4.36 -8.75
CA GLY A 78 6.31 -4.54 -9.94
C GLY A 78 5.71 -5.56 -10.92
N ASP A 79 5.25 -6.71 -10.43
CA ASP A 79 4.52 -7.71 -11.23
C ASP A 79 3.28 -7.09 -11.88
N PHE A 80 2.49 -6.35 -11.09
CA PHE A 80 1.27 -5.71 -11.56
C PHE A 80 1.56 -4.68 -12.65
N GLY A 81 2.51 -3.78 -12.43
CA GLY A 81 2.95 -2.79 -13.42
C GLY A 81 3.47 -3.43 -14.72
N ARG A 82 4.24 -4.51 -14.63
CA ARG A 82 4.70 -5.27 -15.81
C ARG A 82 3.52 -5.86 -16.59
N ASN A 83 2.52 -6.41 -15.91
CA ASN A 83 1.33 -6.94 -16.57
C ASN A 83 0.47 -5.83 -17.20
N ILE A 84 0.40 -4.64 -16.60
CA ILE A 84 -0.29 -3.47 -17.20
C ILE A 84 0.38 -3.09 -18.53
N ASN A 85 1.71 -3.09 -18.58
CA ASN A 85 2.45 -2.81 -19.80
C ASN A 85 2.22 -3.87 -20.90
N ARG A 86 1.85 -5.09 -20.54
CA ARG A 86 1.55 -6.18 -21.49
C ARG A 86 0.21 -6.02 -22.19
N ILE A 87 -0.73 -5.22 -21.67
CA ILE A 87 -2.09 -5.07 -22.24
C ILE A 87 -2.03 -4.72 -23.73
N LEU A 88 -1.27 -3.68 -24.09
CA LEU A 88 -1.11 -3.25 -25.48
C LEU A 88 -0.44 -4.33 -26.35
N GLN A 89 0.53 -5.06 -25.80
CA GLN A 89 1.24 -6.14 -26.51
C GLN A 89 0.32 -7.34 -26.80
N THR A 90 -0.64 -7.60 -25.91
CA THR A 90 -1.63 -8.68 -26.05
C THR A 90 -2.85 -8.31 -26.89
N GLY A 91 -2.91 -7.10 -27.45
CA GLY A 91 -4.02 -6.64 -28.29
C GLY A 91 -5.14 -5.91 -27.55
N GLY A 92 -4.90 -5.46 -26.31
CA GLY A 92 -5.80 -4.54 -25.60
C GLY A 92 -5.65 -3.09 -26.07
N ASN A 93 -6.52 -2.20 -25.60
CA ASN A 93 -6.52 -0.78 -25.97
C ASN A 93 -5.90 0.11 -24.88
N GLY A 94 -5.73 1.41 -25.19
CA GLY A 94 -5.16 2.39 -24.27
C GLY A 94 -6.06 2.73 -23.08
N ASP A 95 -7.38 2.64 -23.24
CA ASP A 95 -8.35 2.92 -22.18
C ASP A 95 -8.29 1.85 -21.09
N ASP A 96 -8.22 0.57 -21.48
CA ASP A 96 -8.03 -0.56 -20.58
C ASP A 96 -6.72 -0.41 -19.81
N GLN A 97 -5.63 -0.07 -20.51
CA GLN A 97 -4.35 0.15 -19.85
C GLN A 97 -4.43 1.28 -18.83
N SER A 98 -5.14 2.37 -19.15
CA SER A 98 -5.34 3.51 -18.25
C SER A 98 -6.15 3.10 -17.01
N TYR A 99 -7.23 2.35 -17.19
CA TYR A 99 -8.03 1.80 -16.08
C TYR A 99 -7.19 0.98 -15.09
N TRP A 100 -6.31 0.11 -15.58
CA TRP A 100 -5.43 -0.68 -14.70
C TRP A 100 -4.33 0.18 -14.06
N LYS A 101 -3.85 1.22 -14.76
CA LYS A 101 -2.88 2.17 -14.23
C LYS A 101 -3.45 3.02 -13.10
N GLU A 102 -4.73 3.39 -13.16
CA GLU A 102 -5.44 4.05 -12.06
C GLU A 102 -5.47 3.18 -10.81
N HIS A 103 -5.74 1.87 -10.96
CA HIS A 103 -5.68 0.92 -9.84
C HIS A 103 -4.28 0.81 -9.26
N TYR A 104 -3.24 0.79 -10.10
CA TYR A 104 -1.86 0.81 -9.65
C TYR A 104 -1.56 2.08 -8.84
N GLN A 105 -1.99 3.25 -9.30
CA GLN A 105 -1.83 4.51 -8.58
C GLN A 105 -2.61 4.53 -7.26
N MET A 106 -3.82 3.97 -7.23
CA MET A 106 -4.61 3.81 -6.01
C MET A 106 -3.85 3.00 -4.94
N PHE A 107 -3.21 1.88 -5.34
CA PHE A 107 -2.38 1.12 -4.41
C PHE A 107 -1.12 1.87 -3.98
N GLN A 108 -0.47 2.63 -4.86
CA GLN A 108 0.65 3.50 -4.46
C GLN A 108 0.21 4.54 -3.42
N CYS A 109 -0.96 5.15 -3.60
CA CYS A 109 -1.53 6.08 -2.63
C CYS A 109 -1.84 5.38 -1.30
N ALA A 110 -2.40 4.18 -1.33
CA ALA A 110 -2.68 3.40 -0.11
C ALA A 110 -1.40 3.08 0.67
N ILE A 111 -0.31 2.72 -0.02
CA ILE A 111 1.01 2.48 0.60
C ILE A 111 1.51 3.75 1.28
N ARG A 112 1.53 4.88 0.57
CA ARG A 112 1.98 6.17 1.12
C ARG A 112 1.13 6.61 2.32
N ALA A 113 -0.19 6.53 2.20
CA ALA A 113 -1.09 6.85 3.29
C ALA A 113 -0.85 5.96 4.53
N THR A 114 -0.49 4.68 4.32
CA THR A 114 -0.15 3.77 5.42
C THR A 114 1.20 4.10 6.06
N GLN A 115 2.17 4.54 5.27
CA GLN A 115 3.48 5.02 5.73
C GLN A 115 3.35 6.32 6.54
N ASP A 116 2.50 7.24 6.09
CA ASP A 116 2.34 8.56 6.73
C ASP A 116 1.41 8.50 7.97
N ALA A 117 0.59 7.46 8.08
CA ALA A 117 -0.37 7.34 9.16
C ALA A 117 0.30 7.06 10.53
N TYR A 118 -0.13 7.84 11.52
CA TYR A 118 0.25 7.70 12.91
C TYR A 118 -0.49 6.52 13.56
N MET A 119 0.14 5.34 13.55
CA MET A 119 -0.44 4.11 14.12
C MET A 119 0.66 3.17 14.63
N PRO A 120 0.38 2.31 15.62
CA PRO A 120 1.34 1.31 16.09
C PRO A 120 1.81 0.36 14.97
N ASN A 121 3.08 -0.06 15.02
CA ASN A 121 3.69 -0.91 13.98
C ASN A 121 2.93 -2.22 13.74
N ALA A 122 2.34 -2.83 14.77
CA ALA A 122 1.53 -4.03 14.62
C ALA A 122 0.26 -3.81 13.78
N GLN A 123 -0.38 -2.64 13.92
CA GLN A 123 -1.53 -2.25 13.10
C GLN A 123 -1.09 -1.92 11.68
N ARG A 124 0.00 -1.18 11.54
CA ARG A 124 0.60 -0.84 10.24
C ARG A 124 0.93 -2.09 9.42
N LYS A 125 1.55 -3.09 10.04
CA LYS A 125 1.83 -4.39 9.41
C LYS A 125 0.58 -5.07 8.87
N LYS A 126 -0.54 -5.03 9.61
CA LYS A 126 -1.82 -5.58 9.13
C LYS A 126 -2.32 -4.83 7.89
N GLN A 127 -2.17 -3.50 7.85
CA GLN A 127 -2.53 -2.71 6.66
C GLN A 127 -1.67 -3.08 5.45
N TYR A 128 -0.35 -3.22 5.64
CA TYR A 128 0.55 -3.68 4.57
C TYR A 128 0.18 -5.06 4.03
N LEU A 129 -0.11 -6.03 4.90
CA LEU A 129 -0.56 -7.35 4.47
C LEU A 129 -1.89 -7.28 3.70
N ARG A 130 -2.81 -6.41 4.11
CA ARG A 130 -4.07 -6.19 3.39
C ARG A 130 -3.82 -5.61 2.00
N ILE A 131 -3.00 -4.56 1.90
CA ILE A 131 -2.59 -3.98 0.61
C ILE A 131 -1.97 -5.06 -0.28
N TYR A 132 -1.05 -5.87 0.25
CA TYR A 132 -0.45 -6.98 -0.49
C TYR A 132 -1.51 -7.93 -1.07
N THR A 133 -2.49 -8.35 -0.26
CA THR A 133 -3.54 -9.26 -0.72
C THR A 133 -4.43 -8.63 -1.79
N ASP A 134 -4.73 -7.33 -1.68
CA ASP A 134 -5.57 -6.63 -2.64
C ASP A 134 -4.84 -6.40 -3.97
N VAL A 135 -3.55 -6.06 -3.93
CA VAL A 135 -2.68 -5.97 -5.12
C VAL A 135 -2.58 -7.33 -5.81
N ALA A 136 -2.35 -8.41 -5.04
CA ALA A 136 -2.24 -9.76 -5.59
C ALA A 136 -3.54 -10.18 -6.28
N ARG A 137 -4.70 -9.94 -5.65
CA ARG A 137 -6.02 -10.23 -6.23
C ARG A 137 -6.25 -9.43 -7.52
N LYS A 138 -5.98 -8.13 -7.51
CA LYS A 138 -6.15 -7.29 -8.71
C LYS A 138 -5.19 -7.66 -9.83
N ASN A 139 -3.96 -8.04 -9.52
CA ASN A 139 -3.03 -8.55 -10.52
C ASN A 139 -3.51 -9.88 -11.12
N GLU A 140 -4.11 -10.77 -10.33
CA GLU A 140 -4.69 -12.01 -10.85
C GLU A 140 -5.86 -11.74 -11.81
N GLU A 141 -6.73 -10.76 -11.49
CA GLU A 141 -7.80 -10.31 -12.40
C GLU A 141 -7.22 -9.81 -13.73
N LEU A 142 -6.15 -9.02 -13.68
CA LEU A 142 -5.44 -8.55 -14.87
C LEU A 142 -4.83 -9.71 -15.66
N ILE A 143 -4.20 -10.69 -15.01
CA ILE A 143 -3.66 -11.87 -15.70
C ILE A 143 -4.76 -12.61 -16.44
N ARG A 144 -5.93 -12.83 -15.82
CA ARG A 144 -7.07 -13.46 -16.48
C ARG A 144 -7.55 -12.63 -17.68
N TYR A 145 -7.55 -11.30 -17.56
CA TYR A 145 -7.87 -10.41 -18.67
C TYR A 145 -6.88 -10.55 -19.83
N LEU A 146 -5.58 -10.54 -19.55
CA LEU A 146 -4.52 -10.73 -20.56
C LEU A 146 -4.63 -12.09 -21.27
N VAL A 147 -4.95 -13.15 -20.54
CA VAL A 147 -5.17 -14.49 -21.13
C VAL A 147 -6.36 -14.47 -22.08
N ARG A 148 -7.47 -13.79 -21.73
CA ARG A 148 -8.62 -13.64 -22.63
C ARG A 148 -8.25 -12.87 -23.90
N LEU A 149 -7.52 -11.76 -23.78
CA LEU A 149 -7.05 -10.99 -24.93
C LEU A 149 -6.15 -11.83 -25.85
N SER A 150 -5.18 -12.53 -25.28
CA SER A 150 -4.28 -13.41 -26.03
C SER A 150 -5.04 -14.52 -26.77
N ASN A 151 -6.02 -15.15 -26.12
CA ASN A 151 -6.84 -16.17 -26.74
C ASN A 151 -7.73 -15.61 -27.86
N ALA A 152 -8.32 -14.43 -27.67
CA ALA A 152 -9.13 -13.76 -28.69
C ALA A 152 -8.29 -13.42 -29.93
N ARG A 153 -7.08 -12.87 -29.72
CA ARG A 153 -6.12 -12.60 -30.79
C ARG A 153 -5.74 -13.87 -31.54
N LYS A 154 -5.35 -14.92 -30.83
CA LYS A 154 -4.97 -16.22 -31.43
C LYS A 154 -6.13 -16.82 -32.23
N THR A 155 -7.35 -16.75 -31.72
CA THR A 155 -8.54 -17.24 -32.42
C THR A 155 -8.80 -16.44 -33.70
N SER A 156 -8.63 -15.11 -33.66
CA SER A 156 -8.75 -14.25 -34.84
C SER A 156 -7.70 -14.58 -35.90
N GLU A 157 -6.43 -14.78 -35.49
CA GLU A 157 -5.33 -15.19 -36.38
C GLU A 157 -5.62 -16.54 -37.05
N LEU A 158 -6.11 -17.53 -36.29
CA LEU A 158 -6.50 -18.85 -36.84
C LEU A 158 -7.69 -18.77 -37.80
N LEU A 159 -8.68 -17.94 -37.50
CA LEU A 159 -9.84 -17.74 -38.37
C LEU A 159 -9.42 -17.06 -39.68
N ALA A 160 -8.57 -16.04 -39.60
CA ALA A 160 -8.01 -15.37 -40.78
C ALA A 160 -7.19 -16.34 -41.64
N ALA A 161 -6.35 -17.19 -41.04
CA ALA A 161 -5.58 -18.20 -41.76
C ALA A 161 -6.49 -19.24 -42.45
N THR A 162 -7.58 -19.65 -41.79
CA THR A 162 -8.56 -20.58 -42.38
C THR A 162 -9.27 -19.95 -43.59
N ASN A 163 -9.58 -18.66 -43.52
CA ASN A 163 -10.17 -17.91 -44.65
C ASN A 163 -9.21 -17.76 -45.84
N GLN A 164 -7.90 -17.94 -45.66
CA GLN A 164 -6.93 -17.93 -46.75
C GLN A 164 -6.72 -19.30 -47.41
N ILE A 165 -7.31 -20.38 -46.87
CA ILE A 165 -7.28 -21.69 -47.51
C ILE A 165 -8.18 -21.65 -48.75
N GLU A 166 -7.56 -21.58 -49.92
CA GLU A 166 -8.23 -21.62 -51.22
C GLU A 166 -9.22 -22.80 -51.29
N ASN A 167 -10.49 -22.53 -51.57
CA ASN A 167 -11.49 -23.58 -51.72
C ASN A 167 -11.32 -24.30 -53.07
N ARG A 168 -10.39 -25.26 -53.10
CA ARG A 168 -10.07 -26.06 -54.30
C ARG A 168 -11.09 -27.17 -54.59
N LYS A 169 -12.21 -27.25 -53.85
CA LYS A 169 -13.20 -28.34 -54.04
C LYS A 169 -13.71 -28.38 -55.48
N ALA A 170 -14.01 -27.23 -56.07
CA ALA A 170 -14.47 -27.15 -57.46
C ALA A 170 -13.39 -27.62 -58.46
N GLN A 171 -12.14 -27.20 -58.25
CA GLN A 171 -11.00 -27.62 -59.09
C GLN A 171 -10.73 -29.12 -58.98
N VAL A 172 -10.78 -29.68 -57.77
CA VAL A 172 -10.61 -31.11 -57.51
C VAL A 172 -11.72 -31.93 -58.16
N VAL A 173 -12.98 -31.49 -58.05
CA VAL A 173 -14.11 -32.14 -58.71
C VAL A 173 -13.98 -32.07 -60.23
N ALA A 174 -13.60 -30.92 -60.78
CA ALA A 174 -13.39 -30.76 -62.23
C ALA A 174 -12.26 -31.66 -62.74
N ALA A 175 -11.13 -31.74 -62.02
CA ALA A 175 -10.02 -32.63 -62.35
C ALA A 175 -10.43 -34.12 -62.26
N ALA A 176 -11.20 -34.51 -61.24
CA ALA A 176 -11.71 -35.88 -61.10
C ALA A 176 -12.67 -36.25 -62.24
N MET A 177 -13.59 -35.35 -62.61
CA MET A 177 -14.50 -35.54 -63.73
C MET A 177 -13.75 -35.64 -65.06
N GLY A 178 -12.70 -34.84 -65.27
CA GLY A 178 -11.82 -34.93 -66.45
C GLY A 178 -11.13 -36.29 -66.55
N ARG A 179 -10.55 -36.78 -65.43
CA ARG A 179 -9.92 -38.11 -65.36
C ARG A 179 -10.91 -39.26 -65.62
N TRP A 180 -12.14 -39.13 -65.13
CA TRP A 180 -13.19 -40.13 -65.36
C TRP A 180 -13.59 -40.18 -66.84
N ARG A 181 -13.80 -39.01 -67.47
CA ARG A 181 -14.10 -38.93 -68.90
C ARG A 181 -12.97 -39.48 -69.76
N SER A 182 -11.72 -39.13 -69.47
CA SER A 182 -10.58 -39.63 -70.25
C SER A 182 -10.37 -41.15 -70.08
N ALA A 183 -10.61 -41.71 -68.89
CA ALA A 183 -10.59 -43.15 -68.67
C ALA A 183 -11.70 -43.89 -69.45
N GLY A 184 -12.87 -43.26 -69.63
CA GLY A 184 -13.94 -43.81 -70.47
C GLY A 184 -13.62 -43.78 -71.97
N TRP A 185 -12.85 -42.78 -72.44
CA TRP A 185 -12.47 -42.67 -73.85
C TRP A 185 -11.35 -43.63 -74.24
N THR A 186 -10.38 -43.89 -73.36
CA THR A 186 -9.34 -44.89 -73.59
C THR A 186 -9.87 -46.33 -73.66
N THR A 187 -11.04 -46.61 -73.09
CA THR A 187 -11.72 -47.91 -73.28
C THR A 187 -12.49 -48.04 -74.60
N VAL A 188 -12.77 -46.94 -75.29
CA VAL A 188 -13.53 -46.92 -76.56
C VAL A 188 -12.60 -46.98 -77.77
N ASP A 189 -11.41 -46.37 -77.70
CA ASP A 189 -10.40 -46.40 -78.79
C ASP A 189 -9.58 -47.71 -78.84
N GLY A 190 -9.85 -48.66 -77.93
CA GLY A 190 -9.19 -49.97 -77.83
C GLY A 190 -10.04 -51.15 -78.31
N ARG A 191 -11.16 -50.92 -78.99
CA ARG A 191 -11.91 -51.95 -79.71
C ARG A 191 -11.88 -51.63 -81.20
N GLU A 192 -11.32 -52.57 -81.94
CA GLU A 192 -11.21 -52.65 -83.41
C GLU A 192 -12.44 -52.13 -84.16
#